data_AF-A0A2M7APG5-F1
#
_entry.id   AF-A0A2M7APG5-F1
#
_cell.length_a   1.000
_cell.length_b   1.000
_cell.length_c   1.000
_cell.angle_alpha   90.00
_cell.angle_beta   90.00
_cell.angle_gamma   90.00
#
_symmetry.space_group_name_H-M   'P 1'
#
loop_
_entity.id
_entity.type
_entity.pdbx_description
1 polymer ?
#
loop_
_entity_poly.entity_id
_entity_poly.type
_entity_poly.pdbx_seq_one_letter_code
_entity_poly.pdbx_strand_id
1 'polypeptide(L)' 'MLFEALHHYDTFNHIAPWQQKICTRLFYHQTDISADKIRADIQKQYGKYSMLAVHYIWEDIFWKRKHKHIAWLEKEIRL' A
#
# COMPACT_ATOMS: atom_id res chain seq x y z
N MET A 1 9.66 -9.42 -9.11
CA MET A 1 8.92 -8.29 -9.78
C MET A 1 9.89 -7.19 -10.21
N LEU A 2 9.49 -6.26 -11.12
CA LEU A 2 10.37 -5.27 -11.75
C LEU A 2 11.19 -4.42 -10.74
N PHE A 3 10.67 -4.12 -9.54
CA PHE A 3 11.40 -3.37 -8.51
C PHE A 3 12.46 -4.20 -7.77
N GLU A 4 12.21 -5.50 -7.53
CA GLU A 4 13.20 -6.44 -6.97
C GLU A 4 14.32 -6.69 -7.97
N ALA A 5 13.97 -6.78 -9.26
CA ALA A 5 14.93 -6.90 -10.35
C ALA A 5 15.81 -5.64 -10.50
N LEU A 6 15.23 -4.45 -10.25
CA LEU A 6 15.93 -3.17 -10.33
C LEU A 6 16.56 -2.71 -9.00
N HIS A 7 16.46 -3.50 -7.93
CA HIS A 7 16.97 -3.20 -6.58
C HIS A 7 16.51 -1.84 -6.00
N HIS A 8 15.39 -1.31 -6.50
CA HIS A 8 14.83 -0.03 -6.07
C HIS A 8 13.89 -0.24 -4.88
N TYR A 9 14.44 -0.72 -3.77
CA TYR A 9 13.70 -0.94 -2.52
C TYR A 9 13.39 0.36 -1.75
N ASP A 10 14.10 1.44 -2.09
CA ASP A 10 14.05 2.73 -1.38
C ASP A 10 13.12 3.76 -2.05
N THR A 11 12.69 3.55 -3.29
CA THR A 11 11.90 4.54 -4.04
C THR A 11 10.40 4.46 -3.74
N PHE A 12 10.04 4.49 -2.46
CA PHE A 12 8.67 4.80 -2.03
C PHE A 12 8.46 6.33 -2.00
N ASN A 13 8.79 7.00 -3.11
CA ASN A 13 8.81 8.47 -3.20
C ASN A 13 7.45 9.06 -3.52
N HIS A 14 6.56 8.28 -4.13
CA HIS A 14 5.24 8.73 -4.53
C HIS A 14 4.20 7.65 -4.22
N ILE A 15 3.14 8.04 -3.52
CA ILE A 15 1.96 7.21 -3.30
C ILE A 15 0.87 7.80 -4.18
N ALA A 16 0.34 7.01 -5.13
CA ALA A 16 -0.76 7.49 -5.95
C ALA A 16 -2.05 7.65 -5.09
N PRO A 17 -2.98 8.55 -5.44
CA PRO A 17 -4.14 8.86 -4.59
C PRO A 17 -5.01 7.65 -4.23
N TRP A 18 -5.15 6.68 -5.13
CA TRP A 18 -5.88 5.43 -4.86
C TRP A 18 -5.11 4.50 -3.90
N GLN A 19 -3.77 4.46 -4.00
CA GLN A 19 -2.92 3.71 -3.08
C GLN A 19 -3.01 4.29 -1.67
N GLN A 20 -3.05 5.62 -1.56
CA GLN A 20 -3.26 6.32 -0.30
C GLN A 20 -4.55 5.86 0.37
N LYS A 21 -5.68 5.82 -0.35
CA LYS A 21 -6.96 5.37 0.22
C LYS A 21 -6.92 3.94 0.76
N ILE A 22 -6.27 3.03 0.03
CA ILE A 22 -6.11 1.63 0.45
C ILE A 22 -5.23 1.56 1.70
N CYS A 23 -4.07 2.23 1.71
CA CYS A 23 -3.18 2.27 2.85
C CYS A 23 -3.84 2.91 4.08
N THR A 24 -4.58 4.00 3.93
CA THR A 24 -5.28 4.65 5.05
C THR A 24 -6.26 3.70 5.72
N ARG A 25 -7.04 2.95 4.93
CA ARG A 25 -7.98 1.96 5.47
C ARG A 25 -7.28 0.75 6.11
N LEU A 26 -6.15 0.31 5.55
CA LEU A 26 -5.41 -0.85 6.04
C LEU A 26 -4.65 -0.58 7.33
N PHE A 27 -3.90 0.52 7.38
CA PHE A 27 -2.99 0.81 8.49
C PHE A 27 -3.63 1.65 9.60
N TYR A 28 -4.63 2.48 9.26
CA TYR A 28 -5.20 3.45 10.20
C TYR A 28 -6.69 3.27 10.43
N HIS A 29 -7.36 2.38 9.68
CA HIS A 29 -8.82 2.19 9.70
C HIS A 29 -9.60 3.50 9.52
N GLN A 30 -9.01 4.48 8.85
CA GLN A 30 -9.56 5.80 8.58
C GLN A 30 -9.60 6.04 7.06
N THR A 31 -10.07 7.21 6.63
CA THR A 31 -10.13 7.57 5.20
C THR A 31 -9.31 8.79 4.84
N ASP A 32 -8.81 9.55 5.81
CA ASP A 32 -8.22 10.88 5.57
C ASP A 32 -6.87 11.05 6.28
N ILE A 33 -5.90 10.23 5.89
CA ILE A 33 -4.50 10.39 6.28
C ILE A 33 -3.72 10.84 5.05
N SER A 34 -2.84 11.83 5.21
CA SER A 34 -2.00 12.33 4.13
C SER A 34 -1.01 11.26 3.64
N ALA A 35 -0.74 11.24 2.34
CA ALA A 35 0.26 10.34 1.74
C ALA A 35 1.63 10.46 2.42
N ASP A 36 2.04 11.67 2.80
CA ASP A 36 3.30 11.91 3.50
C ASP A 36 3.36 11.25 4.88
N LYS A 37 2.26 11.27 5.64
CA LYS A 37 2.21 10.61 6.95
C LYS A 37 2.28 9.09 6.80
N ILE A 38 1.53 8.53 5.85
CA ILE A 38 1.57 7.09 5.53
C ILE A 38 3.00 6.69 5.15
N ARG A 39 3.64 7.46 4.27
CA ARG A 39 5.02 7.23 3.84
C ARG A 39 5.99 7.27 5.01
N ALA A 40 5.91 8.30 5.85
CA ALA A 40 6.80 8.45 7.00
C ALA A 40 6.65 7.29 7.99
N ASP A 41 5.43 6.85 8.27
CA ASP A 41 5.16 5.75 9.19
C ASP A 41 5.64 4.41 8.62
N ILE A 42 5.41 4.15 7.32
CA ILE A 42 5.92 2.95 6.63
C ILE A 42 7.45 2.94 6.63
N GLN A 43 8.08 4.08 6.29
CA GLN A 43 9.54 4.22 6.32
C GLN A 43 10.12 4.03 7.71
N LYS A 44 9.46 4.56 8.74
CA LYS A 44 9.84 4.37 10.13
C LYS A 44 9.75 2.90 10.56
N GLN A 45 8.72 2.19 10.09
CA GLN A 45 8.47 0.81 10.49
C GLN A 45 9.33 -0.21 9.72
N TYR A 46 9.52 -0.03 8.41
CA TYR A 46 10.13 -1.02 7.52
C TYR A 46 11.49 -0.59 6.95
N GLY A 47 11.89 0.68 7.13
CA GLY A 47 13.18 1.19 6.70
C GLY A 47 13.42 0.98 5.19
N LYS A 48 14.60 0.48 4.83
CA LYS A 48 14.97 0.12 3.44
C LYS A 48 14.07 -0.93 2.78
N TYR A 49 13.25 -1.64 3.55
CA TYR A 49 12.33 -2.65 3.04
C TYR A 49 10.90 -2.12 2.87
N SER A 50 10.69 -0.80 2.97
CA SER A 50 9.36 -0.17 2.87
C SER A 50 8.62 -0.55 1.59
N MET A 51 9.29 -0.46 0.44
CA MET A 51 8.66 -0.80 -0.83
C MET A 51 8.28 -2.29 -0.90
N LEU A 52 9.15 -3.16 -0.39
CA LEU A 52 8.90 -4.60 -0.32
C LEU A 52 7.73 -4.93 0.61
N ALA A 53 7.68 -4.33 1.79
CA ALA A 53 6.62 -4.53 2.76
C ALA A 53 5.26 -4.08 2.20
N VAL A 54 5.21 -2.90 1.57
CA VAL A 54 4.01 -2.42 0.90
C VAL A 54 3.59 -3.38 -0.19
N HIS A 55 4.51 -3.86 -1.03
CA HIS A 55 4.20 -4.84 -2.07
C HIS A 55 3.57 -6.12 -1.53
N TYR A 56 4.10 -6.70 -0.45
CA TYR A 56 3.50 -7.91 0.13
C TYR A 56 2.11 -7.67 0.73
N ILE A 57 1.91 -6.53 1.39
CA ILE A 57 0.60 -6.15 1.94
C ILE A 57 -0.42 -5.99 0.81
N TRP A 58 0.02 -5.47 -0.32
CA TRP A 58 -0.77 -5.37 -1.54
C TRP A 58 -1.11 -6.74 -2.11
N GLU A 59 -0.14 -7.62 -2.30
CA GLU A 59 -0.41 -8.96 -2.79
C GLU A 59 -1.39 -9.72 -1.88
N ASP A 60 -1.22 -9.62 -0.56
CA ASP A 60 -2.13 -10.25 0.41
C ASP A 60 -3.56 -9.71 0.30
N ILE A 61 -3.76 -8.39 0.18
CA ILE A 61 -5.13 -7.85 0.06
C ILE A 61 -5.79 -8.22 -1.28
N PHE A 62 -5.03 -8.20 -2.38
CA PHE A 62 -5.55 -8.59 -3.70
C PHE A 62 -5.81 -10.09 -3.78
N TRP A 63 -4.98 -10.90 -3.11
CA TRP A 63 -5.22 -12.33 -2.95
C TRP A 63 -6.48 -12.60 -2.13
N LYS A 64 -6.65 -11.93 -0.98
CA LYS A 64 -7.87 -12.01 -0.18
C LYS A 64 -9.11 -11.61 -0.97
N ARG A 65 -9.02 -10.53 -1.77
CA ARG A 65 -10.09 -10.09 -2.68
C ARG A 65 -10.50 -11.18 -3.67
N LYS A 66 -9.54 -11.92 -4.24
CA LYS A 66 -9.81 -13.02 -5.17
C LYS A 66 -10.65 -14.14 -4.55
N HIS A 67 -10.49 -14.39 -3.24
CA HIS A 67 -11.18 -15.45 -2.52
C HIS A 67 -12.39 -14.98 -1.71
N LYS A 68 -12.46 -13.69 -1.38
CA LYS A 68 -13.50 -13.09 -0.54
C LYS A 68 -13.89 -11.74 -1.09
N HIS A 69 -15.18 -11.46 -1.16
CA HIS A 69 -15.67 -10.15 -1.57
C HIS A 69 -15.41 -9.11 -0.48
N ILE A 70 -14.53 -8.13 -0.77
CA ILE A 70 -14.20 -7.03 0.14
C ILE A 70 -14.89 -5.76 -0.36
N ALA A 71 -16.10 -5.50 0.15
CA ALA A 71 -16.99 -4.47 -0.41
C ALA A 71 -16.40 -3.05 -0.44
N TRP A 72 -15.59 -2.70 0.55
CA TRP A 72 -14.92 -1.39 0.59
C TRP A 72 -13.79 -1.29 -0.44
N LEU A 73 -13.07 -2.40 -0.69
CA LEU A 73 -11.94 -2.45 -1.60
C LEU A 73 -12.40 -2.43 -3.06
N GLU A 74 -13.50 -3.12 -3.37
CA GLU A 74 -14.13 -3.07 -4.71
C GLU A 74 -14.52 -1.64 -5.12
N LYS A 75 -14.93 -0.79 -4.16
CA LYS A 75 -15.25 0.61 -4.41
C LYS A 75 -14.01 1.44 -4.75
N GLU A 76 -12.84 1.09 -4.21
CA GLU A 76 -11.60 1.85 -4.45
C GLU A 76 -10.88 1.40 -5.74
N ILE A 77 -11.06 0.15 -6.20
CA ILE A 77 -10.39 -0.41 -7.39
C ILE A 77 -11.18 -0.18 -8.70
N ARG A 78 -12.48 0.14 -8.62
CA ARG A 78 -13.34 0.40 -9.79
C ARG A 78 -13.24 1.83 -10.37
N LEU A 79 -12.39 2.67 -9.80
CA LEU A 79 -12.08 4.03 -10.29
C LEU A 79 -10.86 4.01 -11.19
#